data_AF-A0A8T5FL84-F1
#
_entry.id   AF-A0A8T5FL84-F1
#
_cell.length_a   1.000
_cell.length_b   1.000
_cell.length_c   1.000
_cell.angle_alpha   90.00
_cell.angle_beta   90.00
_cell.angle_gamma   90.00
#
_symmetry.space_group_name_H-M   'P 1'
#
loop_
_entity.id
_entity.type
_entity.pdbx_description
1 polymer ?
#
loop_
_entity_poly.entity_id
_entity_poly.type
_entity_poly.pdbx_seq_one_letter_code
_entity_poly.pdbx_strand_id
1 'polypeptide(L)'
;MRIPKRYGESRNDSCPFCDKQALAKNKQGLLVCLAHKETNLPDIKCLCGSWLDIRTGKYGPYFFCINCGNINLKKGLEMLEYSKKKQEKNNPEKKEEIQKPKISKTNVSDKPLQKKEKVHYKKSKDEFIVDTGKYDNFDYGIE
;
A
#
# COMPACT_ATOMS: atom_id res chain seq x y z
N MET A 1 21.34 6.78 -23.48
CA MET A 1 21.92 7.74 -22.52
C MET A 1 21.13 7.66 -21.21
N ARG A 2 21.77 7.33 -20.07
CA ARG A 2 21.10 7.14 -18.76
C ARG A 2 21.33 8.38 -17.91
N ILE A 3 20.27 9.13 -17.62
CA ILE A 3 20.35 10.33 -16.76
C ILE A 3 20.50 9.86 -15.30
N PRO A 4 21.53 10.33 -14.57
CA PRO A 4 21.72 9.96 -13.16
C PRO A 4 20.62 10.57 -12.29
N LYS A 5 20.32 9.92 -11.15
CA LYS A 5 19.39 10.48 -10.17
C LYS A 5 19.93 11.77 -9.61
N ARG A 6 19.07 12.79 -9.49
CA ARG A 6 19.46 14.05 -8.86
C ARG A 6 19.34 13.92 -7.35
N TYR A 7 20.29 14.53 -6.63
CA TYR A 7 20.20 14.61 -5.18
C TYR A 7 18.89 15.32 -4.78
N GLY A 8 18.19 14.78 -3.78
CA GLY A 8 16.87 15.26 -3.35
C GLY A 8 15.67 14.60 -4.04
N GLU A 9 15.87 13.72 -5.02
CA GLU A 9 14.78 12.96 -5.64
C GLU A 9 14.29 11.84 -4.70
N SER A 10 13.03 11.90 -4.28
CA SER A 10 12.41 10.87 -3.44
C SER A 10 12.05 9.62 -4.24
N ARG A 11 12.07 8.46 -3.57
CA ARG A 11 11.64 7.19 -4.17
C ARG A 11 10.13 7.05 -4.03
N ASN A 12 9.42 7.02 -5.16
CA ASN A 12 8.00 6.70 -5.20
C ASN A 12 7.81 5.19 -5.33
N ASP A 13 7.38 4.54 -4.24
CA ASP A 13 7.03 3.12 -4.26
C ASP A 13 5.54 2.94 -4.59
N SER A 14 5.24 1.96 -5.45
CA SER A 14 3.88 1.62 -5.88
C SER A 14 3.35 0.40 -5.13
N CYS A 15 2.04 0.39 -4.91
CA CYS A 15 1.30 -0.70 -4.28
C CYS A 15 1.16 -1.89 -5.26
N PRO A 16 1.52 -3.12 -4.89
CA PRO A 16 1.50 -4.28 -5.79
C PRO A 16 0.10 -4.77 -6.18
N PHE A 17 -0.96 -4.24 -5.55
CA PHE A 17 -2.35 -4.64 -5.81
C PHE A 17 -3.10 -3.67 -6.73
N CYS A 18 -2.73 -2.38 -6.74
CA CYS A 18 -3.50 -1.34 -7.44
C CYS A 18 -2.65 -0.21 -8.01
N ASP A 19 -1.32 -0.34 -7.99
CA ASP A 19 -0.33 0.60 -8.53
C ASP A 19 -0.37 2.04 -7.99
N LYS A 20 -1.27 2.34 -7.06
CA LYS A 20 -1.29 3.60 -6.30
C LYS A 20 -0.05 3.73 -5.44
N GLN A 21 0.30 4.96 -5.07
CA GLN A 21 1.42 5.21 -4.16
C GLN A 21 1.25 4.44 -2.84
N ALA A 22 2.30 3.73 -2.44
CA ALA A 22 2.34 3.01 -1.19
C ALA A 22 2.64 3.99 -0.03
N LEU A 23 1.82 3.93 1.01
CA LEU A 23 1.92 4.81 2.18
C LEU A 23 2.16 4.01 3.48
N ALA A 24 1.82 2.72 3.48
CA ALA A 24 1.90 1.86 4.66
C ALA A 24 2.57 0.52 4.34
N LYS A 25 2.98 -0.19 5.39
CA LYS A 25 3.43 -1.57 5.31
C LYS A 25 2.34 -2.52 5.79
N ASN A 26 2.14 -3.64 5.09
CA ASN A 26 1.32 -4.76 5.57
C ASN A 26 2.12 -5.59 6.60
N LYS A 27 1.46 -6.51 7.30
CA LYS A 27 2.02 -7.51 8.22
C LYS A 27 3.16 -8.33 7.60
N GLN A 28 3.09 -8.63 6.30
CA GLN A 28 4.15 -9.32 5.54
C GLN A 28 5.34 -8.40 5.19
N GLY A 29 5.31 -7.11 5.53
CA GLY A 29 6.35 -6.13 5.22
C GLY A 29 6.29 -5.54 3.79
N LEU A 30 5.21 -5.82 3.05
CA LEU A 30 4.97 -5.24 1.71
C LEU A 30 4.51 -3.80 1.79
N LEU A 31 4.99 -2.96 0.87
CA LEU A 31 4.56 -1.58 0.72
C LEU A 31 3.22 -1.56 -0.01
N VAL A 32 2.18 -1.07 0.66
CA VAL A 32 0.79 -1.08 0.18
C VAL A 32 0.13 0.28 0.43
N CYS A 33 -0.96 0.54 -0.28
CA CYS A 33 -1.82 1.68 0.02
C CYS A 33 -2.67 1.39 1.28
N LEU A 34 -3.32 2.42 1.83
CA LEU A 34 -4.13 2.30 3.03
C LEU A 34 -5.28 1.28 2.90
N ALA A 35 -5.87 1.16 1.71
CA ALA A 35 -6.95 0.21 1.43
C ALA A 35 -6.50 -1.26 1.50
N HIS A 36 -5.22 -1.53 1.25
CA HIS A 36 -4.65 -2.88 1.16
C HIS A 36 -3.72 -3.20 2.35
N LYS A 37 -3.86 -2.46 3.45
CA LYS A 37 -3.04 -2.66 4.65
C LYS A 37 -3.29 -4.03 5.32
N GLU A 38 -4.49 -4.58 5.16
CA GLU A 38 -4.89 -5.85 5.78
C GLU A 38 -4.91 -7.02 4.80
N THR A 39 -4.78 -6.75 3.49
CA THR A 39 -4.82 -7.77 2.44
C THR A 39 -3.47 -8.47 2.31
N ASN A 40 -3.43 -9.76 2.63
CA ASN A 40 -2.23 -10.57 2.49
C ASN A 40 -2.06 -11.09 1.06
N LEU A 41 -0.80 -11.18 0.63
CA LEU A 41 -0.45 -11.83 -0.63
C LEU A 41 -0.60 -13.35 -0.45
N PRO A 42 -1.25 -14.06 -1.38
CA PRO A 42 -1.29 -15.52 -1.36
C PRO A 42 0.09 -16.12 -1.63
N ASP A 43 0.31 -17.36 -1.17
CA ASP A 43 1.56 -18.08 -1.35
C ASP A 43 1.83 -18.37 -2.84
N ILE A 44 3.07 -18.15 -3.26
CA ILE A 44 3.50 -18.26 -4.65
C ILE A 44 4.54 -19.38 -4.77
N LYS A 45 4.42 -20.21 -5.81
CA LYS A 45 5.45 -21.18 -6.16
C LYS A 45 6.43 -20.59 -7.17
N CYS A 46 7.70 -20.88 -6.99
CA CYS A 46 8.74 -20.56 -7.95
C CYS A 46 8.68 -21.50 -9.17
N LEU A 47 9.39 -21.16 -10.24
CA LEU A 47 9.54 -22.00 -11.44
C LEU A 47 10.15 -23.38 -11.13
N CYS A 48 10.97 -23.47 -10.08
CA CYS A 48 11.55 -24.74 -9.61
C CYS A 48 10.58 -25.59 -8.75
N GLY A 49 9.37 -25.09 -8.47
CA GLY A 49 8.33 -25.79 -7.72
C GLY A 49 8.35 -25.60 -6.20
N SER A 50 9.40 -25.01 -5.63
CA SER A 50 9.43 -24.66 -4.20
C SER A 50 8.64 -23.38 -3.90
N TRP A 51 8.26 -23.21 -2.64
CA TRP A 51 7.55 -22.02 -2.15
C TRP A 51 8.46 -20.80 -2.08
N LEU A 52 7.89 -19.62 -2.32
CA LEU A 52 8.56 -18.33 -2.22
C LEU A 52 8.17 -17.65 -0.91
N ASP A 53 9.17 -17.40 -0.06
CA ASP A 53 8.98 -16.66 1.18
C ASP A 53 9.16 -15.16 0.94
N ILE A 54 8.32 -14.32 1.54
CA ILE A 54 8.49 -12.88 1.52
C ILE A 54 9.45 -12.49 2.64
N ARG A 55 10.57 -11.83 2.29
CA ARG A 55 11.54 -11.29 3.25
C ARG A 55 11.76 -9.81 3.01
N THR A 56 12.17 -9.10 4.05
CA THR A 56 12.48 -7.66 3.98
C THR A 56 13.99 -7.44 4.07
N GLY A 57 14.51 -6.52 3.26
CA GLY A 57 15.92 -6.13 3.27
C GLY A 57 16.10 -4.62 3.10
N LYS A 58 17.37 -4.18 2.99
CA LYS A 58 17.76 -2.76 2.87
C LYS A 58 17.03 -2.03 1.72
N TYR A 59 16.77 -2.72 0.62
CA TYR A 59 16.21 -2.13 -0.60
C TYR A 59 14.69 -2.32 -0.75
N GLY A 60 14.05 -2.99 0.22
CA GLY A 60 12.63 -3.31 0.21
C GLY A 60 12.35 -4.81 0.36
N PRO A 61 11.08 -5.21 0.21
CA PRO A 61 10.69 -6.62 0.24
C PRO A 61 11.13 -7.35 -1.04
N TYR A 62 11.53 -8.60 -0.88
CA TYR A 62 11.93 -9.50 -1.95
C TYR A 62 11.39 -10.91 -1.68
N PHE A 63 11.35 -11.74 -2.71
CA PHE A 63 11.01 -13.15 -2.54
C PHE A 63 12.28 -13.98 -2.37
N PHE A 64 12.27 -14.94 -1.47
CA PHE A 64 13.33 -15.91 -1.28
C PHE A 64 12.83 -17.31 -1.63
N CYS A 65 13.56 -17.97 -2.52
CA CYS A 65 13.34 -19.35 -2.89
C CYS A 65 14.52 -20.18 -2.37
N ILE A 66 14.26 -21.31 -1.73
CA ILE A 66 15.31 -22.18 -1.17
C ILE A 66 16.26 -22.67 -2.29
N ASN A 67 15.72 -22.98 -3.47
CA ASN A 67 16.49 -23.55 -4.58
C ASN A 67 17.06 -22.48 -5.54
N CYS A 68 16.37 -21.36 -5.75
CA CYS A 68 16.77 -20.32 -6.72
C CYS A 68 17.38 -19.06 -6.09
N GLY A 69 17.24 -18.89 -4.76
CA GLY A 69 17.72 -17.72 -4.04
C GLY A 69 16.76 -16.52 -4.11
N ASN A 70 17.34 -15.32 -4.07
CA ASN A 70 16.61 -14.05 -4.00
C ASN A 70 16.05 -13.64 -5.36
N ILE A 71 14.75 -13.35 -5.40
CA ILE A 71 14.02 -12.92 -6.58
C ILE A 71 13.38 -11.55 -6.32
N ASN A 72 13.44 -10.68 -7.32
CA ASN A 72 12.82 -9.37 -7.26
C ASN A 72 11.30 -9.49 -7.10
N LEU A 73 10.70 -8.64 -6.25
CA LEU A 73 9.26 -8.63 -5.99
C LEU A 73 8.43 -8.59 -7.29
N LYS A 74 8.80 -7.72 -8.24
CA LYS A 74 8.12 -7.58 -9.54
C LYS A 74 8.06 -8.90 -10.31
N LYS A 75 9.18 -9.63 -10.38
CA LYS A 75 9.26 -10.93 -11.05
C LYS A 75 8.40 -11.99 -10.36
N GLY A 76 8.33 -11.98 -9.03
CA GLY A 76 7.49 -12.91 -8.29
C GLY A 76 5.99 -12.67 -8.50
N LEU A 77 5.57 -11.41 -8.60
CA LEU A 77 4.18 -11.05 -8.89
C LEU A 77 3.75 -11.44 -10.30
N GLU A 78 4.62 -11.26 -11.29
CA GLU A 78 4.38 -11.72 -12.67
C GLU A 78 4.09 -13.23 -12.71
N MET A 79 4.85 -14.05 -11.96
CA MET A 79 4.63 -15.51 -11.86
C MET A 79 3.25 -15.89 -11.29
N LEU A 80 2.71 -15.08 -10.37
CA LEU A 80 1.36 -15.28 -9.84
C LEU A 80 0.30 -15.10 -10.93
N GLU A 81 0.43 -14.07 -11.75
CA GLU A 81 -0.51 -13.79 -12.83
C GLU A 81 -0.53 -14.90 -13.88
N TYR A 82 0.64 -15.43 -14.25
CA TYR A 82 0.74 -16.58 -15.15
C TYR A 82 0.03 -17.82 -14.58
N SER A 83 0.14 -18.04 -13.27
CA SER A 83 -0.50 -19.17 -12.60
C SER A 83 -2.03 -19.06 -12.63
N LYS A 84 -2.59 -17.87 -12.41
CA LYS A 84 -4.04 -17.61 -12.49
C LYS A 84 -4.58 -17.82 -13.91
N LYS A 85 -3.91 -17.26 -14.92
CA LYS A 85 -4.31 -17.43 -16.34
C LYS A 85 -4.31 -18.89 -16.79
N LYS A 86 -3.41 -19.72 -16.25
CA LYS A 86 -3.37 -21.16 -16.57
C LYS A 86 -4.55 -21.91 -15.96
N GLN A 87 -5.01 -21.53 -14.78
CA GLN A 87 -6.16 -22.17 -14.13
C GLN A 87 -7.48 -21.83 -14.83
N GLU A 88 -7.65 -20.59 -15.29
CA GLU A 88 -8.86 -20.17 -16.03
C GLU A 88 -9.02 -20.92 -17.36
N LYS A 89 -7.92 -21.23 -18.06
CA LYS A 89 -7.98 -21.98 -19.32
C LYS A 89 -8.30 -23.46 -19.15
N ASN A 90 -8.01 -24.03 -17.98
CA ASN A 90 -8.20 -25.45 -17.72
C ASN A 90 -9.56 -25.76 -17.06
N ASN A 91 -10.37 -24.74 -16.73
CA ASN A 91 -11.72 -24.89 -16.19
C ASN A 91 -12.76 -24.15 -17.07
N PRO A 92 -13.14 -24.71 -18.24
CA PRO A 92 -14.28 -24.19 -18.99
C PRO A 92 -15.65 -24.45 -18.31
N GLU A 93 -15.72 -25.23 -17.23
CA GLU A 93 -16.99 -25.68 -16.64
C GLU A 93 -17.07 -25.39 -15.15
N LYS A 94 -17.49 -24.17 -14.80
CA LYS A 94 -18.38 -23.90 -13.66
C LYS A 94 -18.87 -22.45 -13.75
N LYS A 95 -19.74 -22.21 -14.73
CA LYS A 95 -20.81 -21.23 -14.56
C LYS A 95 -21.80 -21.84 -13.57
N GLU A 96 -21.48 -21.79 -12.28
CA GLU A 96 -22.52 -21.96 -11.28
C GLU A 96 -23.41 -20.73 -11.36
N GLU A 97 -24.66 -20.99 -11.71
CA GLU A 97 -25.74 -20.04 -11.76
C GLU A 97 -25.75 -19.22 -10.47
N ILE A 98 -25.56 -17.91 -10.62
CA ILE A 98 -25.91 -16.95 -9.58
C ILE A 98 -27.44 -17.03 -9.45
N GLN A 99 -27.92 -17.90 -8.58
CA GLN A 99 -29.27 -17.83 -8.04
C GLN A 99 -29.36 -16.47 -7.35
N LYS A 100 -30.04 -15.53 -8.02
CA LYS A 100 -30.39 -14.23 -7.46
C LYS A 100 -31.03 -14.48 -6.09
N PRO A 101 -30.47 -13.99 -4.96
CA PRO A 101 -31.21 -14.01 -3.71
C PRO A 101 -32.48 -13.18 -3.93
N LYS A 102 -33.64 -13.80 -3.75
CA LYS A 102 -34.92 -13.10 -3.67
C LYS A 102 -34.81 -12.14 -2.49
N ILE A 103 -34.61 -10.86 -2.78
CA ILE A 103 -34.65 -9.78 -1.81
C ILE A 103 -36.08 -9.75 -1.26
N SER A 104 -36.28 -10.36 -0.09
CA SER A 104 -37.47 -10.14 0.73
C SER A 104 -37.44 -8.68 1.17
N LYS A 105 -38.43 -7.91 0.72
CA LYS A 105 -38.70 -6.55 1.18
C LYS A 105 -39.01 -6.58 2.67
N THR A 106 -38.02 -6.32 3.52
CA THR A 106 -38.24 -5.94 4.91
C THR A 106 -38.11 -4.43 5.03
N ASN A 107 -39.18 -3.82 5.52
CA ASN A 107 -39.37 -2.39 5.70
C ASN A 107 -38.23 -1.80 6.55
N VAL A 108 -37.37 -1.00 5.92
CA VAL A 108 -36.46 -0.11 6.65
C VAL A 108 -37.25 1.16 6.94
N SER A 109 -37.65 1.28 8.19
CA SER A 109 -38.21 2.49 8.77
C SER A 109 -37.29 3.68 8.53
N ASP A 110 -37.90 4.78 8.09
CA ASP A 110 -37.27 6.08 7.89
C ASP A 110 -36.54 6.52 9.16
N LYS A 111 -35.20 6.43 9.14
CA LYS A 111 -34.36 7.14 10.11
C LYS A 111 -34.27 8.60 9.65
N PRO A 112 -34.66 9.59 10.48
CA PRO A 112 -34.59 10.99 10.12
C PRO A 112 -33.13 11.41 9.90
N LEU A 113 -32.92 12.06 8.75
CA LEU A 113 -31.69 12.70 8.33
C LEU A 113 -31.26 13.70 9.41
N GLN A 114 -30.23 13.38 10.21
CA GLN A 114 -29.68 14.34 11.16
C GLN A 114 -29.12 15.53 10.38
N LYS A 115 -29.74 16.71 10.58
CA LYS A 115 -29.26 17.99 10.06
C LYS A 115 -27.82 18.18 10.55
N LYS A 116 -26.88 18.25 9.61
CA LYS A 116 -25.50 18.64 9.89
C LYS A 116 -25.52 20.07 10.45
N GLU A 117 -25.22 20.22 11.73
CA GLU A 117 -25.04 21.53 12.35
C GLU A 117 -23.85 22.23 11.69
N LYS A 118 -24.01 23.53 11.41
CA LYS A 118 -22.95 24.36 10.85
C LYS A 118 -21.84 24.49 11.88
N VAL A 119 -20.69 23.89 11.60
CA VAL A 119 -19.49 24.07 12.41
C VAL A 119 -19.01 25.51 12.26
N HIS A 120 -19.25 26.34 13.28
CA HIS A 120 -18.64 27.66 13.39
C HIS A 120 -17.21 27.50 13.90
N TYR A 121 -16.23 27.70 13.01
CA TYR A 121 -14.84 27.84 13.42
C TYR A 121 -14.65 29.22 14.09
N LYS A 122 -14.27 29.22 15.36
CA LYS A 122 -13.72 30.42 16.00
C LYS A 122 -12.26 30.53 15.54
N LYS A 123 -11.92 31.56 14.75
CA LYS A 123 -10.52 31.92 14.53
C LYS A 123 -9.92 32.26 15.89
N SER A 124 -9.04 31.43 16.42
CA SER A 124 -8.11 31.87 17.45
C SER A 124 -7.25 32.95 16.83
N LYS A 125 -7.08 34.07 17.55
CA LYS A 125 -6.01 35.01 17.26
C LYS A 125 -4.74 34.28 17.67
N ASP A 126 -4.12 33.59 16.72
CA ASP A 126 -2.78 33.08 16.91
C ASP A 126 -1.89 34.33 17.01
N GLU A 127 -1.63 34.77 18.24
CA GLU A 127 -0.63 35.78 18.51
C GLU A 127 0.71 35.18 18.08
N PHE A 128 1.27 35.77 17.02
CA PHE A 128 2.59 35.45 16.53
C PHE A 128 3.58 35.71 17.66
N ILE A 129 4.11 34.67 18.29
CA ILE A 129 5.20 34.80 19.24
C ILE A 129 6.42 35.18 18.41
N VAL A 130 6.67 36.48 18.28
CA VAL A 130 7.92 37.00 17.74
C VAL A 130 8.93 36.87 18.88
N ASP A 131 9.85 35.92 18.75
CA ASP A 131 10.95 35.72 19.69
C ASP A 131 11.88 36.93 19.61
N THR A 132 11.62 37.96 20.43
CA THR A 132 12.46 39.15 20.57
C THR A 132 13.62 38.91 21.54
N GLY A 133 13.94 37.64 21.82
CA GLY A 133 15.12 37.26 22.59
C GLY A 133 16.38 37.87 21.97
N LYS A 134 17.02 38.78 22.72
CA LYS A 134 18.40 39.21 22.48
C LYS A 134 19.30 37.99 22.68
N TYR A 135 19.72 37.36 21.59
CA TYR A 135 20.73 36.32 21.62
C TYR A 135 22.11 36.98 21.79
N ASP A 136 22.44 37.37 23.03
CA ASP A 136 23.65 38.12 23.33
C ASP A 136 24.95 37.27 23.31
N ASN A 137 24.88 35.94 23.08
CA ASN A 137 26.06 35.06 23.17
C ASN A 137 26.09 33.97 22.08
N PHE A 138 26.09 34.35 20.80
CA PHE A 138 26.58 33.45 19.75
C PHE A 138 28.05 33.78 19.46
N ASP A 139 28.95 33.12 20.18
CA ASP A 139 30.37 33.03 19.83
C ASP A 139 30.50 32.24 18.52
N TYR A 140 30.42 32.93 17.39
CA TYR A 140 30.96 32.40 16.15
C TYR A 140 32.48 32.41 16.30
N GLY A 141 33.03 31.30 16.77
CA GLY A 141 34.47 31.07 16.79
C GLY A 141 35.03 31.29 15.39
N ILE A 142 35.72 32.42 15.23
CA ILE A 142 36.56 32.72 14.08
C ILE A 142 37.90 32.04 14.39
N GLU A 143 38.23 31.00 13.61
CA GLU A 143 39.57 30.39 13.56
C GLU A 143 40.62 31.37 13.04
#